data_AF-A0A7S0ZT16-F1
#
_entry.id   AF-A0A7S0ZT16-F1
#
_cell.length_a   1.000
_cell.length_b   1.000
_cell.length_c   1.000
_cell.angle_alpha   90.00
_cell.angle_beta   90.00
_cell.angle_gamma   90.00
#
_symmetry.space_group_name_H-M   'P 1'
#
loop_
_entity.id
_entity.type
_entity.pdbx_description
1 polymer ?
#
loop_
_entity_poly.entity_id
_entity_poly.type
_entity_poly.pdbx_seq_one_letter_code
_entity_poly.pdbx_strand_id
1 'polypeptide(L)'
;TGIKAREQRLFAGTVPCDDDLPKAALAAGGVSALTLVRRCPLQAMWLELVQVSWQRLCDAPLAIRSDSEVVMAAVEQKGMALAFAAESLREDPDIVHAAVERDGTMLTYAGPGLKADKRVVLAAVKQNGCALKYANHALRCDREVVMAAVEQYGETLENADESLRADFLVVMAAVQQSGRALAAASPLLQADLKIVIAAVTQDRRALQHAARDLQSNPLVTQAAKHSRSSIQARRVRYS
;
A
#
# COMPACT_ATOMS: atom_id res chain seq x y z
N THR A 1 18.86 22.32 -35.84
CA THR A 1 17.61 22.66 -35.12
C THR A 1 17.97 22.92 -33.68
N GLY A 2 18.01 24.18 -33.22
CA GLY A 2 18.50 24.56 -31.87
C GLY A 2 17.60 24.13 -30.69
N ILE A 3 16.82 23.07 -30.84
CA ILE A 3 15.89 22.54 -29.84
C ILE A 3 16.63 21.44 -29.08
N LYS A 4 16.78 21.60 -27.77
CA LYS A 4 17.47 20.61 -26.91
C LYS A 4 16.71 19.28 -26.94
N ALA A 5 17.43 18.15 -26.92
CA ALA A 5 16.83 16.81 -27.02
C ALA A 5 15.69 16.59 -25.99
N ARG A 6 15.85 17.07 -24.76
CA ARG A 6 14.82 17.05 -23.71
C ARG A 6 13.49 17.73 -24.06
N GLU A 7 13.53 18.74 -24.94
CA GLU A 7 12.35 19.48 -25.40
C GLU A 7 11.67 18.78 -26.58
N GLN A 8 12.17 17.61 -26.99
CA GLN A 8 11.65 16.86 -28.11
C GLN A 8 10.85 15.67 -27.57
N ARG A 9 9.66 15.45 -28.13
CA ARG A 9 8.85 14.25 -27.94
C ARG A 9 8.59 13.64 -29.31
N LEU A 10 8.97 12.39 -29.48
CA LEU A 10 8.80 11.68 -30.72
C LEU A 10 7.49 10.89 -30.69
N PHE A 11 6.73 10.92 -31.78
CA PHE A 11 5.52 10.12 -31.95
C PHE A 11 5.64 9.28 -33.21
N ALA A 12 5.27 8.00 -33.11
CA ALA A 12 5.02 7.12 -34.25
C ALA A 12 3.51 7.08 -34.51
N GLY A 13 3.04 7.84 -35.50
CA GLY A 13 1.60 8.10 -35.67
C GLY A 13 1.02 8.88 -34.48
N THR A 14 0.10 8.26 -33.72
CA THR A 14 -0.51 8.84 -32.50
C THR A 14 0.11 8.32 -31.21
N VAL A 15 1.09 7.40 -31.27
CA VAL A 15 1.68 6.77 -30.09
C VAL A 15 2.97 7.49 -29.70
N PRO A 16 3.13 7.95 -28.45
CA PRO A 16 4.38 8.54 -27.97
C PRO A 16 5.48 7.47 -27.94
N CYS A 17 6.64 7.79 -28.49
CA CYS A 17 7.84 6.96 -28.43
C CYS A 17 8.76 7.50 -27.34
N ASP A 18 9.14 6.63 -26.41
CA ASP A 18 10.24 6.91 -25.49
C ASP A 18 11.59 6.82 -26.22
N ASP A 19 12.65 7.37 -25.61
CA ASP A 19 13.99 7.46 -26.21
C ASP A 19 14.58 6.09 -26.60
N ASP A 20 14.06 5.00 -26.03
CA ASP A 20 14.40 3.61 -26.35
C ASP A 20 13.52 3.02 -27.46
N LEU A 21 13.49 3.65 -28.65
CA LEU A 21 12.98 2.98 -29.83
C LEU A 21 13.87 1.74 -30.12
N PRO A 22 13.33 0.50 -30.06
CA PRO A 22 14.08 -0.60 -30.62
C PRO A 22 14.22 -0.31 -32.12
N LYS A 23 15.46 -0.13 -32.58
CA LYS A 23 15.80 0.10 -34.00
C LYS A 23 15.08 -0.89 -34.95
N ALA A 24 14.67 -2.05 -34.42
CA ALA A 24 13.84 -3.05 -35.08
C ALA A 24 12.45 -2.54 -35.53
N ALA A 25 11.78 -1.65 -34.79
CA ALA A 25 10.45 -1.13 -35.14
C ALA A 25 10.47 -0.19 -36.35
N LEU A 26 11.57 0.56 -36.52
CA LEU A 26 11.80 1.41 -37.70
C LEU A 26 12.22 0.59 -38.93
N ALA A 27 12.91 -0.53 -38.73
CA ALA A 27 13.41 -1.38 -39.81
C ALA A 27 12.33 -2.23 -40.49
N ALA A 28 11.20 -2.49 -39.82
CA ALA A 28 10.13 -3.36 -40.31
C ALA A 28 9.10 -2.68 -41.25
N GLY A 29 9.30 -1.42 -41.65
CA GLY A 29 8.41 -0.72 -42.60
C GLY A 29 7.01 -0.36 -42.08
N GLY A 30 6.76 -0.51 -40.77
CA GLY A 30 5.45 -0.29 -40.16
C GLY A 30 5.14 1.14 -39.68
N VAL A 31 6.12 2.06 -39.70
CA VAL A 31 5.93 3.44 -39.18
C VAL A 31 5.96 4.44 -40.33
N SER A 32 4.78 4.88 -40.80
CA SER A 32 4.67 5.74 -41.99
C SER A 32 4.92 7.23 -41.72
N ALA A 33 4.95 7.67 -40.46
CA ALA A 33 5.28 9.05 -40.09
C ALA A 33 5.78 9.15 -38.64
N LEU A 34 6.92 9.82 -38.45
CA LEU A 34 7.41 10.26 -37.15
C LEU A 34 7.10 11.75 -36.99
N THR A 35 6.39 12.12 -35.93
CA THR A 35 6.10 13.52 -35.61
C THR A 35 6.92 13.96 -34.40
N LEU A 36 7.65 15.05 -34.54
CA LEU A 36 8.41 15.67 -33.46
C LEU A 36 7.57 16.80 -32.84
N VAL A 37 7.13 16.62 -31.60
CA VAL A 37 6.40 17.64 -30.85
C VAL A 37 7.36 18.31 -29.86
N ARG A 38 7.31 19.63 -29.78
CA ARG A 38 8.12 20.39 -28.82
C ARG A 38 7.43 20.40 -27.45
N ARG A 39 8.09 19.86 -26.42
CA ARG A 39 7.70 20.01 -25.01
C ARG A 39 7.90 21.46 -24.57
N CYS A 40 7.10 21.94 -23.62
CA CYS A 40 7.36 23.26 -23.07
C CYS A 40 8.72 23.25 -22.31
N PRO A 41 9.58 24.28 -22.46
CA PRO A 41 10.92 24.27 -21.86
C PRO A 41 10.90 24.08 -20.34
N LEU A 42 9.86 24.61 -19.68
CA LEU A 42 9.69 24.48 -18.24
C LEU A 42 9.44 23.01 -17.83
N GLN A 43 8.50 22.33 -18.48
CA GLN A 43 8.21 20.90 -18.24
C GLN A 43 9.44 20.04 -18.53
N ALA A 44 10.12 20.26 -19.66
CA ALA A 44 11.31 19.50 -20.03
C ALA A 44 12.46 19.66 -19.01
N MET A 45 12.66 20.87 -18.49
CA MET A 45 13.62 21.12 -17.42
C MET A 45 13.23 20.36 -16.14
N TRP A 46 11.95 20.36 -15.77
CA TRP A 46 11.50 19.67 -14.56
C TRP A 46 11.52 18.15 -14.69
N LEU A 47 11.30 17.60 -15.89
CA LEU A 47 11.50 16.17 -16.16
C LEU A 47 12.95 15.77 -15.91
N GLU A 48 13.94 16.53 -16.41
CA GLU A 48 15.35 16.27 -16.11
C GLU A 48 15.65 16.36 -14.60
N LEU A 49 15.11 17.38 -13.91
CA LEU A 49 15.34 17.56 -12.47
C LEU A 49 14.73 16.43 -11.64
N VAL A 50 13.52 16.01 -11.99
CA VAL A 50 12.81 14.92 -11.32
C VAL A 50 13.51 13.59 -11.60
N GLN A 51 14.00 13.34 -12.82
CA GLN A 51 14.79 12.13 -13.14
C GLN A 51 16.04 11.97 -12.27
N VAL A 52 16.67 13.08 -11.88
CA VAL A 52 17.82 13.04 -10.95
C VAL A 52 17.36 12.82 -9.51
N SER A 53 16.26 13.45 -9.09
CA SER A 53 15.68 13.25 -7.76
C SER A 53 14.21 13.65 -7.72
N TRP A 54 13.35 12.67 -7.40
CA TRP A 54 11.91 12.88 -7.17
C TRP A 54 11.60 13.97 -6.12
N GLN A 55 12.50 14.21 -5.16
CA GLN A 55 12.30 15.22 -4.11
C GLN A 55 12.21 16.64 -4.66
N ARG A 56 12.79 16.90 -5.84
CA ARG A 56 12.73 18.22 -6.50
C ARG A 56 11.29 18.67 -6.76
N LEU A 57 10.34 17.74 -6.81
CA LEU A 57 8.92 18.06 -6.97
C LEU A 57 8.36 18.94 -5.85
N CYS A 58 8.95 18.93 -4.64
CA CYS A 58 8.46 19.78 -3.53
C CYS A 58 8.67 21.28 -3.79
N ASP A 59 9.73 21.64 -4.51
CA ASP A 59 10.07 23.03 -4.87
C ASP A 59 9.42 23.48 -6.18
N ALA A 60 8.70 22.57 -6.86
CA ALA A 60 8.13 22.83 -8.17
C ALA A 60 6.91 23.76 -8.10
N PRO A 61 6.75 24.69 -9.07
CA PRO A 61 5.56 25.52 -9.14
C PRO A 61 4.30 24.66 -9.35
N LEU A 62 3.13 25.16 -8.96
CA LEU A 62 1.88 24.41 -9.01
C LEU A 62 1.58 23.86 -10.43
N ALA A 63 1.92 24.62 -11.47
CA ALA A 63 1.77 24.18 -12.87
C ALA A 63 2.49 22.85 -13.16
N ILE A 64 3.65 22.62 -12.54
CA ILE A 64 4.44 21.39 -12.71
C ILE A 64 3.94 20.29 -11.78
N ARG A 65 3.50 20.64 -10.57
CA ARG A 65 2.85 19.67 -9.66
C ARG A 65 1.48 19.22 -10.17
N SER A 66 0.93 19.90 -11.17
CA SER A 66 -0.31 19.54 -11.89
C SER A 66 -0.04 18.87 -13.24
N ASP A 67 1.23 18.72 -13.62
CA ASP A 67 1.64 18.05 -14.85
C ASP A 67 1.77 16.54 -14.60
N SER A 68 0.91 15.75 -15.24
CA SER A 68 0.84 14.31 -14.99
C SER A 68 2.11 13.58 -15.40
N GLU A 69 2.81 14.01 -16.45
CA GLU A 69 4.05 13.38 -16.93
C GLU A 69 5.19 13.61 -15.93
N VAL A 70 5.34 14.84 -15.43
CA VAL A 70 6.36 15.15 -14.42
C VAL A 70 6.08 14.44 -13.10
N VAL A 71 4.83 14.44 -12.65
CA VAL A 71 4.44 13.79 -11.39
C VAL A 71 4.58 12.27 -11.51
N MET A 72 4.17 11.66 -12.62
CA MET A 72 4.32 10.22 -12.83
C MET A 72 5.80 9.82 -12.80
N ALA A 73 6.67 10.53 -13.51
CA ALA A 73 8.12 10.26 -13.49
C ALA A 73 8.73 10.36 -12.08
N ALA A 74 8.18 11.22 -11.20
CA ALA A 74 8.59 11.31 -9.81
C ALA A 74 8.06 10.13 -8.98
N VAL A 75 6.78 9.76 -9.18
CA VAL A 75 6.11 8.64 -8.49
C VAL A 75 6.76 7.31 -8.82
N GLU A 76 7.11 7.09 -10.10
CA GLU A 76 7.82 5.91 -10.58
C GLU A 76 9.18 5.71 -9.91
N GLN A 77 9.83 6.79 -9.45
CA GLN A 77 11.03 6.68 -8.62
C GLN A 77 10.68 6.43 -7.15
N LYS A 78 9.71 7.16 -6.59
CA LYS A 78 9.27 6.99 -5.21
C LYS A 78 7.81 7.41 -5.04
N GLY A 79 6.97 6.50 -4.54
CA GLY A 79 5.55 6.77 -4.30
C GLY A 79 5.28 8.02 -3.43
N MET A 80 6.21 8.38 -2.54
CA MET A 80 6.15 9.60 -1.71
C MET A 80 6.03 10.90 -2.54
N ALA A 81 6.41 10.90 -3.82
CA ALA A 81 6.21 12.04 -4.70
C ALA A 81 4.74 12.46 -4.84
N LEU A 82 3.79 11.52 -4.66
CA LEU A 82 2.36 11.81 -4.66
C LEU A 82 1.97 12.87 -3.62
N ALA A 83 2.68 12.93 -2.50
CA ALA A 83 2.46 13.92 -1.44
C ALA A 83 2.67 15.37 -1.91
N PHE A 84 3.44 15.58 -2.98
CA PHE A 84 3.73 16.89 -3.55
C PHE A 84 2.88 17.21 -4.78
N ALA A 85 2.25 16.20 -5.41
CA ALA A 85 1.35 16.41 -6.53
C ALA A 85 0.20 17.36 -6.18
N ALA A 86 -0.32 18.07 -7.18
CA ALA A 86 -1.53 18.87 -7.06
C ALA A 86 -2.74 17.98 -6.73
N GLU A 87 -3.75 18.57 -6.10
CA GLU A 87 -4.95 17.85 -5.67
C GLU A 87 -5.64 17.11 -6.81
N SER A 88 -5.72 17.73 -7.99
CA SER A 88 -6.29 17.10 -9.19
C SER A 88 -5.60 15.79 -9.58
N LEU A 89 -4.29 15.69 -9.38
CA LEU A 89 -3.52 14.47 -9.70
C LEU A 89 -3.52 13.45 -8.55
N ARG A 90 -3.94 13.85 -7.33
CA ARG A 90 -4.22 12.89 -6.24
C ARG A 90 -5.58 12.23 -6.38
N GLU A 91 -6.42 12.74 -7.27
CA GLU A 91 -7.67 12.12 -7.70
C GLU A 91 -7.51 11.30 -8.99
N ASP A 92 -6.32 11.36 -9.62
CA ASP A 92 -6.00 10.57 -10.80
C ASP A 92 -5.75 9.10 -10.40
N PRO A 93 -6.58 8.14 -10.87
CA PRO A 93 -6.44 6.74 -10.51
C PRO A 93 -5.09 6.14 -10.92
N ASP A 94 -4.54 6.53 -12.08
CA ASP A 94 -3.33 5.90 -12.62
C ASP A 94 -2.10 6.32 -11.82
N ILE A 95 -1.99 7.61 -11.51
CA ILE A 95 -0.90 8.15 -10.68
C ILE A 95 -0.96 7.57 -9.26
N VAL A 96 -2.15 7.54 -8.67
CA VAL A 96 -2.32 6.98 -7.32
C VAL A 96 -2.06 5.48 -7.32
N HIS A 97 -2.49 4.74 -8.36
CA HIS A 97 -2.21 3.32 -8.48
C HIS A 97 -0.70 3.05 -8.52
N ALA A 98 0.04 3.76 -9.38
CA ALA A 98 1.50 3.66 -9.45
C ALA A 98 2.18 4.00 -8.10
N ALA A 99 1.64 4.96 -7.36
CA ALA A 99 2.16 5.31 -6.04
C ALA A 99 1.92 4.19 -5.00
N VAL A 100 0.72 3.61 -4.95
CA VAL A 100 0.36 2.57 -3.96
C VAL A 100 1.01 1.23 -4.26
N GLU A 101 1.28 0.90 -5.52
CA GLU A 101 2.04 -0.31 -5.88
C GLU A 101 3.47 -0.28 -5.32
N ARG A 102 4.05 0.92 -5.19
CA ARG A 102 5.40 1.10 -4.61
C ARG A 102 5.38 1.17 -3.10
N ASP A 103 4.37 1.83 -2.54
CA ASP A 103 4.16 1.96 -1.10
C ASP A 103 2.67 2.13 -0.80
N GLY A 104 2.04 1.10 -0.24
CA GLY A 104 0.61 1.08 0.05
C GLY A 104 0.18 2.17 1.03
N THR A 105 1.10 2.71 1.82
CA THR A 105 0.80 3.84 2.72
C THR A 105 0.54 5.15 1.95
N MET A 106 0.88 5.22 0.66
CA MET A 106 0.61 6.39 -0.20
C MET A 106 -0.89 6.63 -0.40
N LEU A 107 -1.74 5.66 -0.09
CA LEU A 107 -3.18 5.84 -0.01
C LEU A 107 -3.57 7.01 0.91
N THR A 108 -2.74 7.37 1.90
CA THR A 108 -2.96 8.55 2.74
C THR A 108 -3.07 9.86 1.96
N TYR A 109 -2.36 9.98 0.82
CA TYR A 109 -2.34 11.18 -0.02
C TYR A 109 -3.37 11.14 -1.13
N ALA A 110 -3.97 9.99 -1.41
CA ALA A 110 -5.04 9.87 -2.38
C ALA A 110 -6.24 10.74 -2.00
N GLY A 111 -6.93 11.24 -3.03
CA GLY A 111 -8.18 11.97 -2.88
C GLY A 111 -9.28 11.11 -2.25
N PRO A 112 -10.34 11.73 -1.70
CA PRO A 112 -11.40 11.02 -0.98
C PRO A 112 -12.12 9.99 -1.87
N GLY A 113 -12.29 10.29 -3.17
CA GLY A 113 -12.88 9.36 -4.14
C GLY A 113 -12.10 8.06 -4.27
N LEU A 114 -10.76 8.14 -4.38
CA LEU A 114 -9.90 6.98 -4.52
C LEU A 114 -9.70 6.20 -3.21
N LYS A 115 -9.82 6.87 -2.06
CA LYS A 115 -9.92 6.19 -0.74
C LYS A 115 -11.21 5.40 -0.57
N ALA A 116 -12.23 5.68 -1.38
CA ALA A 116 -13.47 4.93 -1.47
C ALA A 116 -13.47 3.93 -2.64
N ASP A 117 -12.46 3.97 -3.52
CA ASP A 117 -12.33 3.03 -4.62
C ASP A 117 -11.74 1.71 -4.11
N LYS A 118 -12.57 0.66 -4.14
CA LYS A 118 -12.20 -0.67 -3.69
C LYS A 118 -10.97 -1.23 -4.41
N ARG A 119 -10.77 -0.94 -5.71
CA ARG A 119 -9.63 -1.45 -6.49
C ARG A 119 -8.33 -0.83 -6.03
N VAL A 120 -8.31 0.48 -5.85
CA VAL A 120 -7.13 1.22 -5.38
C VAL A 120 -6.78 0.81 -3.95
N VAL A 121 -7.78 0.74 -3.08
CA VAL A 121 -7.58 0.32 -1.69
C VAL A 121 -7.11 -1.13 -1.61
N LEU A 122 -7.67 -2.05 -2.41
CA LEU A 122 -7.20 -3.44 -2.46
C LEU A 122 -5.73 -3.55 -2.90
N ALA A 123 -5.31 -2.77 -3.90
CA ALA A 123 -3.91 -2.71 -4.30
C ALA A 123 -3.02 -2.23 -3.14
N ALA A 124 -3.44 -1.15 -2.46
CA ALA A 124 -2.71 -0.59 -1.32
C ALA A 124 -2.60 -1.56 -0.14
N VAL A 125 -3.68 -2.23 0.26
CA VAL A 125 -3.65 -3.18 1.41
C VAL A 125 -2.91 -4.47 1.10
N LYS A 126 -2.93 -4.94 -0.15
CA LYS A 126 -2.13 -6.08 -0.59
C LYS A 126 -0.64 -5.76 -0.59
N GLN A 127 -0.28 -4.51 -0.90
CA GLN A 127 1.10 -4.04 -0.81
C GLN A 127 1.53 -3.90 0.66
N ASN A 128 0.68 -3.28 1.49
CA ASN A 128 0.92 -3.10 2.93
C ASN A 128 -0.41 -3.03 3.68
N GLY A 129 -0.70 -4.04 4.50
CA GLY A 129 -1.96 -4.13 5.25
C GLY A 129 -2.26 -2.90 6.13
N CYS A 130 -1.24 -2.18 6.59
CA CYS A 130 -1.41 -0.93 7.36
C CYS A 130 -2.06 0.20 6.56
N ALA A 131 -2.15 0.08 5.23
CA ALA A 131 -2.87 1.03 4.38
C ALA A 131 -4.37 1.08 4.68
N LEU A 132 -4.94 0.02 5.29
CA LEU A 132 -6.37 -0.07 5.63
C LEU A 132 -6.87 1.15 6.44
N LYS A 133 -6.01 1.71 7.32
CA LYS A 133 -6.36 2.87 8.15
C LYS A 133 -6.64 4.15 7.34
N TYR A 134 -6.19 4.21 6.10
CA TYR A 134 -6.40 5.35 5.19
C TYR A 134 -7.59 5.16 4.24
N ALA A 135 -8.16 3.95 4.18
CA ALA A 135 -9.36 3.69 3.42
C ALA A 135 -10.56 4.40 4.05
N ASN A 136 -11.58 4.68 3.23
CA ASN A 136 -12.82 5.24 3.74
C ASN A 136 -13.51 4.27 4.72
N HIS A 137 -14.49 4.78 5.47
CA HIS A 137 -15.23 3.96 6.43
C HIS A 137 -15.89 2.74 5.77
N ALA A 138 -16.52 2.89 4.61
CA ALA A 138 -17.22 1.79 3.93
C ALA A 138 -16.29 0.61 3.62
N LEU A 139 -15.06 0.87 3.18
CA LEU A 139 -14.08 -0.17 2.87
C LEU A 139 -13.41 -0.76 4.11
N ARG A 140 -13.39 -0.05 5.25
CA ARG A 140 -13.00 -0.62 6.55
C ARG A 140 -14.08 -1.54 7.14
N CYS A 141 -15.32 -1.46 6.64
CA CYS A 141 -16.39 -2.43 6.88
C CYS A 141 -16.44 -3.55 5.82
N ASP A 142 -15.68 -3.42 4.72
CA ASP A 142 -15.67 -4.42 3.66
C ASP A 142 -14.81 -5.60 4.08
N ARG A 143 -15.46 -6.75 4.26
CA ARG A 143 -14.82 -7.98 4.70
C ARG A 143 -13.66 -8.42 3.79
N GLU A 144 -13.78 -8.27 2.47
CA GLU A 144 -12.75 -8.67 1.53
C GLU A 144 -11.50 -7.81 1.67
N VAL A 145 -11.68 -6.49 1.80
CA VAL A 145 -10.59 -5.54 1.99
C VAL A 145 -9.88 -5.78 3.32
N VAL A 146 -10.64 -5.98 4.40
CA VAL A 146 -10.07 -6.25 5.73
C VAL A 146 -9.35 -7.59 5.77
N MET A 147 -9.91 -8.64 5.17
CA MET A 147 -9.23 -9.94 5.09
C MET A 147 -7.90 -9.83 4.34
N ALA A 148 -7.86 -9.12 3.21
CA ALA A 148 -6.61 -8.90 2.48
C ALA A 148 -5.56 -8.14 3.32
N ALA A 149 -5.97 -7.17 4.13
CA ALA A 149 -5.07 -6.46 5.05
C ALA A 149 -4.56 -7.36 6.18
N VAL A 150 -5.46 -8.16 6.76
CA VAL A 150 -5.17 -9.10 7.86
C VAL A 150 -4.19 -10.19 7.42
N GLU A 151 -4.31 -10.67 6.18
CA GLU A 151 -3.38 -11.65 5.60
C GLU A 151 -1.94 -11.12 5.55
N GLN A 152 -1.76 -9.82 5.30
CA GLN A 152 -0.44 -9.18 5.34
C GLN A 152 0.05 -9.00 6.78
N TYR A 153 -0.79 -8.38 7.62
CA TYR A 153 -0.47 -8.06 9.02
C TYR A 153 -1.71 -8.21 9.90
N GLY A 154 -1.74 -9.21 10.78
CA GLY A 154 -2.90 -9.50 11.63
C GLY A 154 -3.23 -8.37 12.61
N GLU A 155 -2.24 -7.57 13.01
CA GLU A 155 -2.43 -6.38 13.85
C GLU A 155 -3.24 -5.28 13.15
N THR A 156 -3.38 -5.31 11.82
CA THR A 156 -4.19 -4.33 11.06
C THR A 156 -5.68 -4.41 11.36
N LEU A 157 -6.14 -5.50 11.98
CA LEU A 157 -7.50 -5.66 12.49
C LEU A 157 -7.95 -4.49 13.37
N GLU A 158 -7.04 -3.81 14.07
CA GLU A 158 -7.37 -2.61 14.86
C GLU A 158 -7.99 -1.47 14.03
N ASN A 159 -7.67 -1.43 12.73
CA ASN A 159 -8.16 -0.42 11.80
C ASN A 159 -9.47 -0.81 11.10
N ALA A 160 -9.91 -2.07 11.26
CA ALA A 160 -11.19 -2.52 10.78
C ALA A 160 -12.34 -1.94 11.61
N ASP A 161 -13.52 -1.89 11.01
CA ASP A 161 -14.74 -1.51 11.72
C ASP A 161 -15.05 -2.45 12.89
N GLU A 162 -15.73 -1.94 13.91
CA GLU A 162 -16.11 -2.69 15.11
C GLU A 162 -16.91 -3.96 14.78
N SER A 163 -17.75 -3.91 13.74
CA SER A 163 -18.51 -5.08 13.28
C SER A 163 -17.62 -6.23 12.84
N LEU A 164 -16.51 -5.95 12.13
CA LEU A 164 -15.56 -6.97 11.69
C LEU A 164 -14.59 -7.38 12.81
N ARG A 165 -14.33 -6.51 13.77
CA ARG A 165 -13.61 -6.85 15.01
C ARG A 165 -14.45 -7.75 15.94
N ALA A 166 -15.75 -7.86 15.70
CA ALA A 166 -16.65 -8.82 16.34
C ALA A 166 -16.94 -10.05 15.46
N ASP A 167 -16.44 -10.11 14.22
CA ASP A 167 -16.60 -11.26 13.34
C ASP A 167 -15.60 -12.36 13.70
N PHE A 168 -16.12 -13.52 14.10
CA PHE A 168 -15.32 -14.67 14.52
C PHE A 168 -14.27 -15.08 13.48
N LEU A 169 -14.63 -15.12 12.20
CA LEU A 169 -13.75 -15.62 11.14
C LEU A 169 -12.64 -14.62 10.84
N VAL A 170 -12.96 -13.32 10.79
CA VAL A 170 -11.96 -12.26 10.57
C VAL A 170 -10.97 -12.21 11.73
N VAL A 171 -11.45 -12.22 12.98
CA VAL A 171 -10.58 -12.23 14.16
C VAL A 171 -9.74 -13.49 14.24
N MET A 172 -10.31 -14.66 13.95
CA MET A 172 -9.55 -15.91 13.95
C MET A 172 -8.41 -15.89 12.92
N ALA A 173 -8.67 -15.38 11.70
CA ALA A 173 -7.63 -15.22 10.69
C ALA A 173 -6.50 -14.28 11.17
N ALA A 174 -6.86 -13.15 11.77
CA ALA A 174 -5.90 -12.19 12.32
C ALA A 174 -5.05 -12.77 13.45
N VAL A 175 -5.69 -13.51 14.35
CA VAL A 175 -5.03 -14.18 15.48
C VAL A 175 -4.10 -15.31 15.02
N GLN A 176 -4.49 -16.05 13.98
CA GLN A 176 -3.64 -17.08 13.37
C GLN A 176 -2.39 -16.50 12.73
N GLN A 177 -2.50 -15.28 12.17
CA GLN A 177 -1.38 -14.53 11.61
C GLN A 177 -0.49 -13.95 12.72
N SER A 178 -1.07 -13.25 13.70
CA SER A 178 -0.38 -12.68 14.86
C SER A 178 -1.26 -12.79 16.10
N GLY A 179 -0.79 -13.51 17.13
CA GLY A 179 -1.53 -13.65 18.39
C GLY A 179 -1.85 -12.32 19.07
N ARG A 180 -1.05 -11.28 18.81
CA ARG A 180 -1.28 -9.91 19.34
C ARG A 180 -2.54 -9.26 18.78
N ALA A 181 -3.06 -9.72 17.64
CA ALA A 181 -4.30 -9.25 17.06
C ALA A 181 -5.52 -9.45 17.98
N LEU A 182 -5.41 -10.33 18.99
CA LEU A 182 -6.44 -10.48 20.03
C LEU A 182 -6.76 -9.15 20.74
N ALA A 183 -5.78 -8.24 20.87
CA ALA A 183 -5.99 -6.92 21.46
C ALA A 183 -7.03 -6.08 20.71
N ALA A 184 -7.14 -6.28 19.39
CA ALA A 184 -8.09 -5.59 18.55
C ALA A 184 -9.47 -6.26 18.53
N ALA A 185 -9.60 -7.53 18.94
CA ALA A 185 -10.89 -8.22 18.95
C ALA A 185 -11.91 -7.54 19.88
N SER A 186 -13.20 -7.71 19.60
CA SER A 186 -14.26 -7.27 20.52
C SER A 186 -14.15 -7.97 21.88
N PRO A 187 -14.66 -7.37 22.98
CA PRO A 187 -14.64 -7.98 24.31
C PRO A 187 -15.28 -9.38 24.36
N LEU A 188 -16.31 -9.61 23.52
CA LEU A 188 -16.97 -10.92 23.40
C LEU A 188 -16.01 -11.98 22.86
N LEU A 189 -15.21 -11.65 21.85
CA LEU A 189 -14.23 -12.58 21.27
C LEU A 189 -12.94 -12.67 22.11
N GLN A 190 -12.61 -11.66 22.91
CA GLN A 190 -11.57 -11.76 23.94
C GLN A 190 -11.96 -12.72 25.09
N ALA A 191 -13.25 -13.01 25.24
CA ALA A 191 -13.79 -14.03 26.14
C ALA A 191 -14.08 -15.36 25.43
N ASP A 192 -13.81 -15.48 24.12
CA ASP A 192 -13.97 -16.73 23.39
C ASP A 192 -12.75 -17.64 23.61
N LEU A 193 -12.99 -18.80 24.22
CA LEU A 193 -11.94 -19.74 24.56
C LEU A 193 -11.14 -20.21 23.34
N LYS A 194 -11.78 -20.41 22.18
CA LYS A 194 -11.11 -20.92 20.98
C LYS A 194 -10.15 -19.88 20.41
N ILE A 195 -10.62 -18.63 20.29
CA ILE A 195 -9.78 -17.51 19.82
C ILE A 195 -8.62 -17.27 20.78
N VAL A 196 -8.88 -17.23 22.09
CA VAL A 196 -7.85 -16.98 23.10
C VAL A 196 -6.78 -18.08 23.09
N ILE A 197 -7.18 -19.36 23.02
CA ILE A 197 -6.21 -20.46 22.90
C ILE A 197 -5.36 -20.32 21.63
N ALA A 198 -5.98 -20.00 20.49
CA ALA A 198 -5.25 -19.80 19.24
C ALA A 198 -4.22 -18.65 19.36
N ALA A 199 -4.63 -17.52 19.93
CA ALA A 199 -3.78 -16.35 20.12
C ALA A 199 -2.59 -16.64 21.03
N VAL A 200 -2.85 -17.25 22.18
CA VAL A 200 -1.84 -17.56 23.19
C VAL A 200 -0.86 -18.65 22.71
N THR A 201 -1.32 -19.54 21.83
CA THR A 201 -0.45 -20.55 21.20
C THR A 201 0.55 -19.92 20.23
N GLN A 202 0.14 -18.87 19.51
CA GLN A 202 1.02 -18.11 18.62
C GLN A 202 1.96 -17.21 19.41
N ASP A 203 1.40 -16.34 20.25
CA ASP A 203 2.14 -15.42 21.12
C ASP A 203 1.57 -15.47 22.54
N ARG A 204 2.35 -16.01 23.47
CA ARG A 204 2.00 -16.03 24.90
C ARG A 204 1.63 -14.64 25.44
N ARG A 205 2.19 -13.55 24.91
CA ARG A 205 1.85 -12.18 25.36
C ARG A 205 0.39 -11.82 25.07
N ALA A 206 -0.26 -12.50 24.12
CA ALA A 206 -1.68 -12.32 23.86
C ALA A 206 -2.57 -12.61 25.08
N LEU A 207 -2.07 -13.41 26.05
CA LEU A 207 -2.80 -13.74 27.27
C LEU A 207 -3.26 -12.50 28.04
N GLN A 208 -2.49 -11.40 28.00
CA GLN A 208 -2.85 -10.15 28.69
C GLN A 208 -4.12 -9.48 28.13
N HIS A 209 -4.49 -9.83 26.89
CA HIS A 209 -5.66 -9.28 26.19
C HIS A 209 -6.89 -10.19 26.29
N ALA A 210 -6.76 -11.39 26.85
CA ALA A 210 -7.89 -12.26 27.12
C ALA A 210 -8.74 -11.70 28.28
N ALA A 211 -10.04 -12.02 28.31
CA ALA A 211 -10.90 -11.71 29.44
C ALA A 211 -10.32 -12.29 30.74
N ARG A 212 -10.50 -11.58 31.87
CA ARG A 212 -9.88 -11.93 33.17
C ARG A 212 -10.13 -13.38 33.58
N ASP A 213 -11.34 -13.88 33.34
CA ASP A 213 -11.73 -15.26 33.68
C ASP A 213 -10.93 -16.30 32.88
N LEU A 214 -10.55 -15.96 31.64
CA LEU A 214 -9.74 -16.83 30.78
C LEU A 214 -8.23 -16.72 31.05
N GLN A 215 -7.76 -15.64 31.66
CA GLN A 215 -6.33 -15.48 31.98
C GLN A 215 -5.82 -16.55 32.97
N SER A 216 -6.68 -16.96 33.89
CA SER A 216 -6.40 -18.00 34.89
C SER A 216 -6.88 -19.40 34.46
N ASN A 217 -7.45 -19.52 33.26
CA ASN A 217 -8.02 -20.79 32.81
C ASN A 217 -6.91 -21.85 32.60
N PRO A 218 -7.05 -23.07 33.14
CA PRO A 218 -6.03 -24.12 33.01
C PRO A 218 -5.69 -24.48 31.56
N LEU A 219 -6.68 -24.48 30.65
CA LEU A 219 -6.46 -24.81 29.24
C LEU A 219 -5.65 -23.70 28.54
N VAL A 220 -5.99 -22.44 28.80
CA VAL A 220 -5.30 -21.28 28.21
C VAL A 220 -3.86 -21.18 28.73
N THR A 221 -3.68 -21.33 30.04
CA THR A 221 -2.34 -21.28 30.67
C THR A 221 -1.45 -22.46 30.24
N GLN A 222 -2.04 -23.64 29.99
CA GLN A 222 -1.31 -24.78 29.43
C GLN A 222 -0.90 -24.51 27.97
N ALA A 223 -1.78 -23.95 27.15
CA ALA A 223 -1.44 -23.54 25.78
C ALA A 223 -0.32 -22.48 25.76
N ALA A 224 -0.35 -21.53 26.69
CA ALA A 224 0.67 -20.49 26.83
C ALA A 224 2.08 -21.04 27.08
N LYS A 225 2.21 -22.14 27.83
CA LYS A 225 3.50 -22.76 28.15
C LYS A 225 4.15 -23.41 26.93
N HIS A 226 3.35 -23.84 25.96
CA HIS A 226 3.80 -24.49 24.72
C HIS A 226 3.77 -23.54 23.52
N SER A 227 3.66 -22.22 23.74
CA SER A 227 3.58 -21.26 22.66
C SER A 227 4.83 -21.30 21.76
N ARG A 228 4.64 -21.02 20.47
CA ARG A 228 5.70 -21.08 19.45
C ARG A 228 6.89 -20.17 19.78
N SER A 229 6.63 -18.99 20.36
CA SER A 229 7.67 -18.05 20.79
C SER A 229 8.52 -18.60 21.94
N SER A 230 7.93 -19.33 22.89
CA SER A 230 8.68 -20.00 23.97
C SER A 230 9.55 -21.17 23.49
N ILE A 231 9.16 -21.86 22.41
CA ILE A 231 9.93 -22.97 21.84
C ILE A 231 11.15 -22.44 21.07
N GLN A 232 10.99 -21.38 20.26
CA GLN A 232 12.10 -20.72 19.58
C GLN A 232 13.11 -20.09 20.55
N ALA A 233 12.64 -19.41 21.62
CA ALA A 233 13.51 -18.81 22.64
C ALA A 233 14.28 -19.83 23.50
N ARG A 234 13.85 -21.09 23.52
CA ARG A 234 14.62 -22.19 24.13
C ARG A 234 15.69 -22.71 23.18
N ARG A 235 15.42 -22.75 21.87
CA ARG A 235 16.34 -23.27 20.85
C ARG A 235 17.57 -22.37 20.64
N VAL A 236 17.41 -21.04 20.72
CA VAL A 236 18.51 -20.06 20.58
C VAL A 236 19.46 -20.06 21.80
N ARG A 237 19.01 -20.54 22.97
CA ARG A 237 19.85 -20.58 24.19
C ARG A 237 20.79 -21.80 24.26
N TYR A 238 20.70 -22.73 23.31
CA TYR A 238 21.53 -23.95 23.25
C TYR A 238 22.29 -24.07 21.92
N SER A 239 22.57 -22.95 21.24
CA SER A 239 23.41 -22.85 20.04
C SER A 239 24.53 -21.86 20.31
#